data_AF-Q8WMJ0-F1
#
_entry.id   AF-Q8WMJ0-F1
#
_cell.length_a   1.000
_cell.length_b   1.000
_cell.length_c   1.000
_cell.angle_alpha   90.00
_cell.angle_beta   90.00
_cell.angle_gamma   90.00
#
_symmetry.space_group_name_H-M   'P 1'
#
loop_
_entity.id
_entity.type
_entity.pdbx_description
1 polymer ?
#
loop_
_entity_poly.entity_id
_entity_poly.type
_entity_poly.pdbx_seq_one_letter_code
_entity_poly.pdbx_strand_id
1 'polypeptide(L)'
;CGVAVLCLWVSCGAAAGQLEYSVPEETERGVAVGNVAADLRLPAAALSSRNFRFLSSHRELYFRVDLASGNLVVREPADRERLCRGKAACVLTYDVVLEDPLELHKIRVHVLDTNDNSPLFPAGDVQLHIPEFLTPGA
;
A
#
# COMPACT_ATOMS: atom_id res chain seq x y z
N CYS A 1 46.76 -17.83 34.64
CA CYS A 1 46.17 -17.14 33.47
C CYS A 1 44.97 -17.93 32.98
N GLY A 2 43.77 -17.66 33.50
CA GLY A 2 42.52 -18.20 32.95
C GLY A 2 41.86 -17.10 32.15
N VAL A 3 41.92 -17.15 30.82
CA VAL A 3 41.19 -16.20 29.98
C VAL A 3 39.77 -16.71 29.86
N ALA A 4 38.84 -16.08 30.59
CA ALA A 4 37.42 -16.32 30.43
C ALA A 4 36.97 -15.66 29.12
N VAL A 5 36.57 -16.47 28.14
CA VAL A 5 35.99 -15.99 26.88
C VAL A 5 34.50 -15.74 27.12
N LEU A 6 34.14 -14.47 27.23
CA LEU A 6 32.76 -14.03 27.33
C LEU A 6 32.15 -14.00 25.91
N CYS A 7 31.45 -15.06 25.51
CA CYS A 7 30.64 -15.05 24.30
C CYS A 7 29.43 -14.14 24.51
N LEU A 8 29.54 -12.88 24.06
CA LEU A 8 28.36 -12.02 23.89
C LEU A 8 27.56 -12.54 22.70
N TRP A 9 26.43 -13.18 22.98
CA TRP A 9 25.41 -13.46 22.00
C TRP A 9 24.77 -12.14 21.61
N VAL A 10 25.18 -11.57 20.47
CA VAL A 10 24.50 -10.45 19.85
C VAL A 10 23.20 -11.01 19.28
N SER A 11 22.10 -10.85 19.99
CA SER A 11 20.76 -11.04 19.44
C SER A 11 20.59 -10.02 18.31
N CYS A 12 20.70 -10.48 17.07
CA CYS A 12 20.35 -9.69 15.91
C CYS A 12 18.84 -9.41 15.99
N GLY A 13 18.48 -8.22 16.50
CA GLY A 13 17.10 -7.76 16.43
C GLY A 13 16.67 -7.80 14.97
N ALA A 14 15.65 -8.61 14.68
CA ALA A 14 15.07 -8.68 13.34
C ALA A 14 14.75 -7.25 12.91
N ALA A 15 15.40 -6.79 11.83
CA ALA A 15 15.05 -5.54 11.21
C ALA A 15 13.54 -5.60 10.92
N ALA A 16 12.76 -4.70 11.51
CA ALA A 16 11.33 -4.61 11.28
C ALA A 16 11.10 -4.46 9.76
N GLY A 17 10.73 -5.57 9.12
CA GLY A 17 10.68 -5.68 7.67
C GLY A 17 9.55 -4.82 7.13
N GLN A 18 9.87 -3.90 6.23
CA GLN A 18 8.90 -3.17 5.43
C GLN A 18 8.61 -3.98 4.16
N LEU A 19 7.33 -4.29 3.95
CA LEU A 19 6.78 -4.97 2.79
C LEU A 19 6.21 -3.92 1.85
N GLU A 20 6.52 -4.02 0.56
CA GLU A 20 6.01 -3.09 -0.46
C GLU A 20 5.30 -3.85 -1.57
N TYR A 21 4.09 -3.38 -1.89
CA TYR A 21 3.27 -3.90 -2.96
C TYR A 21 2.77 -2.76 -3.85
N SER A 22 2.36 -3.09 -5.06
CA SER A 22 1.72 -2.14 -5.98
C SER A 22 0.47 -2.76 -6.59
N VAL A 23 -0.55 -1.95 -6.79
CA VAL A 23 -1.81 -2.37 -7.38
C VAL A 23 -2.41 -1.20 -8.17
N PRO A 24 -2.94 -1.42 -9.39
CA PRO A 24 -3.74 -0.41 -10.07
C PRO A 24 -4.94 0.01 -9.23
N GLU A 25 -5.32 1.27 -9.33
CA GLU A 25 -6.62 1.70 -8.81
C GLU A 25 -7.79 0.97 -9.47
N GLU A 26 -8.98 1.06 -8.87
CA GLU A 26 -10.21 0.42 -9.35
C GLU A 26 -10.09 -1.10 -9.59
N THR A 27 -9.08 -1.75 -8.99
CA THR A 27 -8.91 -3.20 -9.08
C THR A 27 -10.07 -3.92 -8.39
N GLU A 28 -10.57 -4.98 -9.03
CA GLU A 28 -11.71 -5.75 -8.55
C GLU A 28 -11.47 -6.39 -7.17
N ARG A 29 -12.57 -6.55 -6.41
CA ARG A 29 -12.54 -7.20 -5.10
C ARG A 29 -12.08 -8.65 -5.22
N GLY A 30 -11.24 -9.08 -4.29
CA GLY A 30 -10.73 -10.45 -4.20
C GLY A 30 -9.48 -10.71 -5.03
N VAL A 31 -9.03 -9.76 -5.86
CA VAL A 31 -7.76 -9.86 -6.58
C VAL A 31 -6.61 -9.90 -5.58
N ALA A 32 -5.69 -10.84 -5.77
CA ALA A 32 -4.47 -10.96 -4.98
C ALA A 32 -3.42 -9.93 -5.46
N VAL A 33 -2.90 -9.16 -4.50
CA VAL A 33 -1.88 -8.13 -4.73
C VAL A 33 -0.47 -8.69 -4.54
N GLY A 34 -0.29 -9.56 -3.54
CA GLY A 34 1.01 -10.17 -3.20
C GLY A 34 0.88 -11.16 -2.03
N ASN A 35 1.93 -11.95 -1.75
CA ASN A 35 1.89 -12.97 -0.70
C ASN A 35 2.69 -12.53 0.54
N VAL A 36 1.98 -12.07 1.56
CA VAL A 36 2.54 -11.56 2.82
C VAL A 36 3.25 -12.67 3.59
N ALA A 37 2.68 -13.88 3.61
CA ALA A 37 3.29 -15.01 4.32
C ALA A 37 4.66 -15.36 3.72
N ALA A 38 4.75 -15.47 2.40
CA ALA A 38 5.98 -15.78 1.68
C ALA A 38 7.05 -14.71 1.89
N ASP A 39 6.67 -13.43 1.85
CA ASP A 39 7.61 -12.32 2.02
C ASP A 39 8.11 -12.19 3.48
N LEU A 40 7.26 -12.55 4.45
CA LEU A 40 7.65 -12.73 5.86
C LEU A 40 8.42 -14.04 6.11
N ARG A 41 8.54 -14.91 5.09
CA ARG A 41 9.16 -16.25 5.17
C ARG A 41 8.49 -17.15 6.20
N LEU A 42 7.17 -17.05 6.30
CA LEU A 42 6.34 -17.85 7.17
C LEU A 42 5.39 -18.72 6.34
N PRO A 43 5.02 -19.93 6.82
CA PRO A 43 3.91 -20.66 6.22
C PRO A 43 2.60 -19.89 6.45
N ALA A 44 1.64 -19.95 5.52
CA ALA A 44 0.37 -19.22 5.64
C ALA A 44 -0.37 -19.52 6.96
N ALA A 45 -0.37 -20.79 7.39
CA ALA A 45 -0.95 -21.21 8.67
C ALA A 45 -0.32 -20.54 9.90
N ALA A 46 0.91 -20.03 9.81
CA ALA A 46 1.53 -19.29 10.90
C ALA A 46 0.89 -17.91 11.09
N LEU A 47 0.30 -17.31 10.06
CA LEU A 47 -0.39 -16.02 10.20
C LEU A 47 -1.59 -16.15 11.14
N SER A 48 -2.39 -17.20 10.99
CA SER A 48 -3.52 -17.46 11.88
C SER A 48 -3.08 -17.94 13.26
N SER A 49 -2.09 -18.83 13.37
CA SER A 49 -1.62 -19.32 14.67
C SER A 49 -0.91 -18.25 15.51
N ARG A 50 -0.29 -17.26 14.86
CA ARG A 50 0.40 -16.13 15.52
C ARG A 50 -0.46 -14.87 15.58
N ASN A 51 -1.77 -14.99 15.45
CA ASN A 51 -2.73 -13.88 15.58
C ASN A 51 -2.35 -12.64 14.72
N PHE A 52 -2.02 -12.88 13.44
CA PHE A 52 -1.73 -11.79 12.50
C PHE A 52 -2.92 -10.84 12.45
N ARG A 53 -2.66 -9.56 12.72
CA ARG A 53 -3.70 -8.52 12.68
C ARG A 53 -3.15 -7.16 12.29
N PHE A 54 -3.99 -6.37 11.64
CA PHE A 54 -3.74 -4.95 11.46
C PHE A 54 -3.92 -4.23 12.80
N LEU A 55 -2.99 -3.32 13.12
CA LEU A 55 -3.08 -2.53 14.35
C LEU A 55 -4.05 -1.35 14.27
N SER A 56 -4.50 -0.99 13.06
CA SER A 56 -5.32 0.19 12.82
C SER A 56 -6.75 -0.18 12.43
N SER A 57 -7.71 0.20 13.26
CA SER A 57 -9.14 -0.09 13.10
C SER A 57 -9.80 0.55 11.86
N HIS A 58 -9.22 1.62 11.31
CA HIS A 58 -9.78 2.36 10.16
C HIS A 58 -9.17 1.96 8.81
N ARG A 59 -8.33 0.92 8.77
CA ARG A 59 -7.38 0.73 7.66
C ARG A 59 -7.60 -0.52 6.82
N GLU A 60 -8.35 -1.51 7.28
CA GLU A 60 -8.70 -2.66 6.42
C GLU A 60 -9.77 -2.33 5.35
N LEU A 61 -9.99 -1.07 5.00
CA LEU A 61 -11.04 -0.69 4.04
C LEU A 61 -10.73 -1.22 2.64
N TYR A 62 -9.50 -1.04 2.15
CA TYR A 62 -9.13 -1.34 0.77
C TYR A 62 -8.41 -2.68 0.62
N PHE A 63 -7.62 -3.09 1.60
CA PHE A 63 -6.88 -4.34 1.56
C PHE A 63 -7.04 -5.13 2.86
N ARG A 64 -7.00 -6.45 2.72
CA ARG A 64 -6.99 -7.40 3.83
C ARG A 64 -6.02 -8.54 3.51
N VAL A 65 -5.58 -9.28 4.52
CA VAL A 65 -4.82 -10.52 4.31
C VAL A 65 -5.76 -11.70 4.45
N ASP A 66 -5.80 -12.57 3.45
CA ASP A 66 -6.43 -13.87 3.57
C ASP A 66 -5.48 -14.80 4.35
N LEU A 67 -5.85 -15.12 5.59
CA LEU A 67 -5.04 -15.93 6.49
C LEU A 67 -4.87 -17.38 6.02
N ALA A 68 -5.74 -17.88 5.13
CA ALA A 68 -5.64 -19.24 4.60
C ALA A 68 -4.54 -19.34 3.53
N SER A 69 -4.49 -18.37 2.62
CA SER A 69 -3.52 -18.34 1.51
C SER A 69 -2.25 -17.53 1.82
N GLY A 70 -2.32 -16.62 2.79
CA GLY A 70 -1.28 -15.64 3.08
C GLY A 70 -1.23 -14.46 2.12
N ASN A 71 -2.20 -14.34 1.21
CA ASN A 71 -2.23 -13.27 0.21
C ASN A 71 -2.82 -11.97 0.78
N LEU A 72 -2.19 -10.84 0.47
CA LEU A 72 -2.82 -9.53 0.51
C LEU A 72 -3.82 -9.45 -0.64
N VAL A 73 -5.08 -9.21 -0.34
CA VAL A 73 -6.17 -9.17 -1.32
C VAL A 73 -6.92 -7.85 -1.25
N VAL A 74 -7.44 -7.42 -2.40
CA VAL A 74 -8.32 -6.25 -2.51
C VAL A 74 -9.64 -6.56 -1.80
N ARG A 75 -10.01 -5.74 -0.82
CA ARG A 75 -11.30 -5.77 -0.14
C ARG A 75 -12.30 -4.84 -0.82
N GLU A 76 -11.86 -3.62 -1.10
CA GLU A 76 -12.64 -2.59 -1.80
C GLU A 76 -11.77 -1.95 -2.87
N PRO A 77 -12.32 -1.65 -4.07
CA PRO A 77 -11.61 -0.89 -5.08
C PRO A 77 -11.15 0.45 -4.50
N ALA A 78 -9.87 0.75 -4.68
CA ALA A 78 -9.30 2.01 -4.26
C ALA A 78 -9.42 3.02 -5.41
N ASP A 79 -10.08 4.14 -5.17
CA ASP A 79 -10.13 5.30 -6.06
C ASP A 79 -9.00 6.26 -5.66
N ARG A 80 -8.00 6.42 -6.53
CA ARG A 80 -6.79 7.19 -6.21
C ARG A 80 -7.11 8.68 -6.12
N GLU A 81 -8.04 9.20 -6.92
CA GLU A 81 -8.46 10.60 -6.90
C GLU A 81 -9.10 10.96 -5.56
N ARG A 82 -9.95 10.08 -5.02
CA ARG A 82 -10.57 10.26 -3.69
C ARG A 82 -9.55 10.16 -2.56
N LEU A 83 -8.61 9.21 -2.66
CA LEU A 83 -7.63 8.94 -1.62
C LEU A 83 -6.51 9.99 -1.54
N CYS A 84 -5.96 10.34 -2.69
CA CYS A 84 -4.68 11.05 -2.79
C CYS A 84 -4.77 12.39 -3.54
N ARG A 85 -5.91 12.73 -4.15
CA ARG A 85 -6.20 14.05 -4.74
C ARG A 85 -5.11 14.56 -5.69
N GLY A 86 -4.60 13.70 -6.56
CA GLY A 86 -3.60 14.07 -7.58
C GLY A 86 -2.15 14.18 -7.07
N LYS A 87 -1.83 13.65 -5.88
CA LYS A 87 -0.43 13.53 -5.45
C LYS A 87 0.37 12.62 -6.39
N ALA A 88 1.65 12.94 -6.58
CA ALA A 88 2.59 12.18 -7.41
C ALA A 88 2.76 10.71 -6.96
N ALA A 89 2.58 10.42 -5.67
CA ALA A 89 2.57 9.07 -5.14
C ALA A 89 1.38 8.88 -4.20
N CYS A 90 0.65 7.77 -4.38
CA CYS A 90 -0.43 7.36 -3.50
C CYS A 90 -0.03 6.06 -2.78
N VAL A 91 0.27 6.15 -1.48
CA VAL A 91 0.76 5.01 -0.71
C VAL A 91 -0.09 4.83 0.55
N LEU A 92 -0.76 3.69 0.62
CA LEU A 92 -1.50 3.26 1.81
C LEU A 92 -0.57 2.45 2.71
N THR A 93 -0.42 2.86 3.97
CA THR A 93 0.50 2.22 4.92
C THR A 93 -0.27 1.57 6.06
N TYR A 94 0.10 0.33 6.35
CA TYR A 94 -0.51 -0.53 7.33
C TYR A 94 0.54 -1.03 8.32
N ASP A 95 0.28 -0.85 9.60
CA ASP A 95 1.06 -1.49 10.66
C ASP A 95 0.37 -2.81 11.01
N VAL A 96 1.15 -3.90 10.95
CA VAL A 96 0.67 -5.25 11.24
C VAL A 96 1.52 -5.86 12.34
N VAL A 97 0.90 -6.74 13.13
CA VAL A 97 1.55 -7.43 14.25
C VAL A 97 1.35 -8.93 14.13
N LEU A 98 2.38 -9.68 14.52
CA LEU A 98 2.32 -11.11 14.82
C LEU A 98 2.70 -11.31 16.28
N GLU A 99 2.04 -12.24 16.95
CA GLU A 99 2.25 -12.58 18.36
C GLU A 99 3.07 -13.89 18.47
N ASP A 100 3.66 -14.12 19.64
CA ASP A 100 4.43 -15.32 20.00
C ASP A 100 5.50 -15.79 18.97
N PRO A 101 6.63 -15.07 18.81
CA PRO A 101 7.03 -13.82 19.48
C PRO A 101 6.36 -12.57 18.89
N LEU A 102 6.40 -11.45 19.62
CA LEU A 102 5.86 -10.19 19.12
C LEU A 102 6.74 -9.62 17.99
N GLU A 103 6.18 -9.51 16.79
CA GLU A 103 6.81 -8.92 15.61
C GLU A 103 5.93 -7.82 15.02
N LEU A 104 6.55 -6.71 14.61
CA LEU A 104 5.88 -5.56 14.02
C LEU A 104 6.42 -5.32 12.61
N HIS A 105 5.52 -5.24 11.64
CA HIS A 105 5.85 -4.99 10.23
C HIS A 105 5.02 -3.85 9.66
N LYS A 106 5.55 -3.26 8.59
CA LYS A 106 4.84 -2.26 7.80
C LYS A 106 4.54 -2.81 6.43
N ILE A 107 3.28 -2.78 6.01
CA ILE A 107 2.87 -3.04 4.63
C ILE A 107 2.57 -1.71 3.97
N ARG A 108 3.26 -1.40 2.87
CA ARG A 108 3.01 -0.23 2.02
C ARG A 108 2.43 -0.71 0.70
N VAL A 109 1.26 -0.21 0.34
CA VAL A 109 0.61 -0.50 -0.94
C VAL A 109 0.59 0.76 -1.77
N HIS A 110 1.29 0.74 -2.89
CA HIS A 110 1.30 1.78 -3.90
C HIS A 110 0.07 1.62 -4.78
N VAL A 111 -0.84 2.59 -4.73
CA VAL A 111 -1.99 2.65 -5.63
C VAL A 111 -1.54 3.36 -6.90
N LEU A 112 -1.51 2.63 -8.00
CA LEU A 112 -1.05 3.12 -9.29
C LEU A 112 -2.21 3.79 -10.02
N ASP A 113 -1.92 4.96 -10.57
CA ASP A 113 -2.84 5.75 -11.39
C ASP A 113 -3.20 5.01 -12.68
N THR A 114 -4.49 5.05 -13.04
CA THR A 114 -5.01 4.59 -14.32
C THR A 114 -5.71 5.75 -15.02
N ASN A 115 -5.69 5.78 -16.35
CA ASN A 115 -6.38 6.82 -17.11
C ASN A 115 -7.89 6.54 -17.24
N ASP A 116 -8.60 6.60 -16.12
CA ASP A 116 -10.05 6.39 -16.00
C ASP A 116 -10.85 7.71 -15.94
N ASN A 117 -10.15 8.84 -15.79
CA ASN A 117 -10.72 10.18 -15.76
C ASN A 117 -10.51 10.90 -17.11
N SER A 118 -11.59 11.39 -17.71
CA SER A 118 -11.53 12.24 -18.92
C SER A 118 -11.44 13.73 -18.56
N PRO A 119 -10.73 14.54 -19.35
CA PRO A 119 -10.65 15.98 -19.09
C PRO A 119 -12.04 16.62 -19.16
N LEU A 120 -12.34 17.47 -18.18
CA LEU A 120 -13.59 18.23 -18.10
C LEU A 120 -13.30 19.71 -18.35
N PHE A 121 -13.95 20.27 -19.36
CA PHE A 121 -13.89 21.71 -19.64
C PHE A 121 -14.93 22.45 -18.79
N PRO A 122 -14.60 23.64 -18.22
CA PRO A 122 -15.55 24.41 -17.41
C PRO A 122 -16.81 24.86 -18.17
N ALA A 123 -16.68 25.01 -19.50
CA ALA A 123 -17.77 25.35 -20.40
C ALA A 123 -17.73 24.39 -21.60
N GLY A 124 -18.91 23.99 -22.08
CA GLY A 124 -19.03 23.20 -23.31
C GLY A 124 -18.67 24.01 -24.55
N ASP A 125 -19.21 25.23 -24.64
CA ASP A 125 -18.90 26.18 -25.70
C ASP A 125 -18.22 27.42 -25.13
N VAL A 126 -17.13 27.85 -25.78
CA VAL A 126 -16.44 29.10 -25.47
C VAL A 126 -16.51 30.02 -26.68
N GLN A 127 -17.19 31.15 -26.56
CA GLN A 127 -17.22 32.19 -27.59
C GLN A 127 -16.19 33.28 -27.30
N LEU A 128 -15.31 33.52 -28.27
CA LEU A 128 -14.30 34.57 -28.23
C LEU A 128 -14.63 35.61 -29.30
N HIS A 129 -14.60 36.90 -28.94
CA HIS A 129 -14.75 38.01 -29.88
C HIS A 129 -13.41 38.72 -30.01
N ILE A 130 -12.77 38.57 -31.18
CA ILE A 130 -11.40 39.05 -31.44
C ILE A 130 -11.47 40.17 -32.49
N PRO A 131 -11.09 41.41 -32.16
CA PRO A 131 -11.00 42.50 -33.12
C PRO A 131 -9.93 42.23 -34.19
N GLU A 132 -10.23 42.53 -35.45
CA GLU A 132 -9.35 42.23 -36.59
C GLU A 132 -8.04 43.04 -36.62
N PHE A 133 -7.98 44.16 -35.90
CA PHE A 133 -6.80 45.03 -35.86
C PHE A 133 -5.72 44.55 -34.89
N LEU A 134 -5.95 43.45 -34.16
CA LEU A 134 -4.95 42.89 -33.26
C LEU A 134 -3.80 42.28 -34.07
N THR A 135 -2.58 42.61 -33.68
CA THR A 135 -1.36 42.00 -34.24
C THR A 135 -1.20 40.57 -33.73
N PRO A 136 -0.58 39.65 -34.50
CA PRO A 136 -0.31 38.29 -34.02
C PRO A 136 0.38 38.26 -32.65
N GLY A 137 -0.22 37.58 -31.67
CA GLY A 137 0.29 37.44 -30.30
C GLY A 137 -0.17 38.52 -29.29
N ALA A 138 -1.01 39.47 -29.70
CA ALA A 138 -1.63 40.48 -28.84
C ALA A 138 -2.88 39.97 -28.11
#